data_AF-A0A1J4VC53-F1
#
_entry.id   AF-A0A1J4VC53-F1
#
_cell.length_a   1.000
_cell.length_b   1.000
_cell.length_c   1.000
_cell.angle_alpha   90.00
_cell.angle_beta   90.00
_cell.angle_gamma   90.00
#
_symmetry.space_group_name_H-M   'P 1'
#
loop_
_entity.id
_entity.type
_entity.pdbx_description
1 polymer ?
#
loop_
_entity_poly.entity_id
_entity_poly.type
_entity_poly.pdbx_seq_one_letter_code
_entity_poly.pdbx_strand_id
1 'polypeptide(L)'
;MKIHDVAIIGAGVIGTSIARELSRYKLDIALLEKETELAFGVSKSNSGIIHPGTQNPPGSLKGKLCVQGNFLIRKVSKELSVDFKEVGELIVAFNENEIKELLHLKKEAEILGVYGLKIVDRAWLKENEPNLNSEAVCGLYAPTAGIISPYRLVYDIAENAIRNGVEIHTETKVINIIKAGGYFEIGASRGLFKAKYLINAAGLFADEISKMLGINDFRIRPRKGEEFILDKKKENLTSHLIFPLPSKISKGVLIIKTADGNPMIGPTAEDIEDKEDFSTSESGFSKVLSSARRLVPSINDKDIIAYFAGLRPVAGDDFIIRHEKRAPGFINVAGIQSPGLTASPAIALLVASILKDNGMALRRKLIFYAHRKKTMHIFARPFSKTKKLIKKDASYGDIVCRCEMVSSKEIMDAIKRGAKTMDGVKFRTRAQSGRCHGSFCTTRIMKILAEETRTPLTGITKRGKGSEIVINDRATYGVDHWSTP
;
A
#
# COMPACT_ATOMS: atom_id res chain seq x y z
N MET A 1 14.16 20.42 -23.80
CA MET A 1 13.43 19.75 -22.69
C MET A 1 11.99 19.59 -23.11
N LYS A 2 11.43 18.38 -22.97
CA LYS A 2 10.02 18.08 -23.26
C LYS A 2 9.13 18.76 -22.20
N ILE A 3 7.98 19.30 -22.61
CA ILE A 3 6.94 19.76 -21.68
C ILE A 3 5.87 18.68 -21.66
N HIS A 4 5.69 18.03 -20.51
CA HIS A 4 4.65 17.04 -20.32
C HIS A 4 3.27 17.70 -20.25
N ASP A 5 2.22 16.98 -20.61
CA ASP A 5 0.86 17.46 -20.36
C ASP A 5 0.54 17.41 -18.86
N VAL A 6 1.00 16.37 -18.17
CA VAL A 6 0.80 16.16 -16.73
C VAL A 6 2.08 15.67 -16.06
N ALA A 7 2.46 16.28 -14.94
CA ALA A 7 3.40 15.71 -13.98
C ALA A 7 2.66 15.32 -12.69
N ILE A 8 3.01 14.16 -12.12
CA ILE A 8 2.46 13.64 -10.86
C ILE A 8 3.60 13.50 -9.85
N ILE A 9 3.46 14.09 -8.67
CA ILE A 9 4.45 13.98 -7.59
C ILE A 9 3.99 12.91 -6.59
N GLY A 10 4.76 11.83 -6.47
CA GLY A 10 4.56 10.70 -5.56
C GLY A 10 4.06 9.43 -6.26
N ALA A 11 4.76 8.31 -6.08
CA ALA A 11 4.41 6.98 -6.61
C ALA A 11 3.82 6.04 -5.56
N GLY A 12 3.03 6.58 -4.64
CA GLY A 12 2.11 5.77 -3.84
C GLY A 12 0.95 5.23 -4.68
N VAL A 13 0.00 4.57 -4.02
CA VAL A 13 -1.21 4.05 -4.68
C VAL A 13 -2.04 5.14 -5.35
N ILE A 14 -2.04 6.35 -4.80
CA ILE A 14 -2.77 7.50 -5.36
C ILE A 14 -2.13 7.95 -6.68
N GLY A 15 -0.84 8.30 -6.67
CA GLY A 15 -0.18 8.78 -7.88
C GLY A 15 -0.14 7.74 -8.99
N THR A 16 0.10 6.47 -8.66
CA THR A 16 0.07 5.38 -9.65
C THR A 16 -1.34 5.13 -10.20
N SER A 17 -2.39 5.22 -9.38
CA SER A 17 -3.78 5.10 -9.86
C SER A 17 -4.17 6.24 -10.79
N ILE A 18 -3.78 7.48 -10.45
CA ILE A 18 -3.96 8.66 -11.30
C ILE A 18 -3.22 8.48 -12.62
N ALA A 19 -1.95 8.09 -12.57
CA ALA A 19 -1.14 7.85 -13.77
C ALA A 19 -1.78 6.80 -14.68
N ARG A 20 -2.26 5.68 -14.12
CA ARG A 20 -2.94 4.64 -14.88
C ARG A 20 -4.23 5.15 -15.53
N GLU A 21 -5.06 5.88 -14.79
CA GLU A 21 -6.31 6.42 -15.34
C GLU A 21 -6.04 7.43 -16.46
N LEU A 22 -5.09 8.34 -16.24
CA LEU A 22 -4.71 9.34 -17.25
C LEU A 22 -4.05 8.70 -18.48
N SER A 23 -3.37 7.57 -18.33
CA SER A 23 -2.75 6.85 -19.45
C SER A 23 -3.76 6.34 -20.50
N ARG A 24 -5.06 6.31 -20.20
CA ARG A 24 -6.15 6.02 -21.15
C ARG A 24 -6.32 7.10 -22.22
N TYR A 25 -5.81 8.30 -21.95
CA TYR A 25 -5.93 9.46 -22.82
C TYR A 25 -4.62 9.71 -23.58
N LYS A 26 -4.70 10.48 -24.68
CA LYS A 26 -3.56 10.94 -25.48
C LYS A 26 -2.84 12.08 -24.75
N LEU A 27 -2.16 11.73 -23.66
CA LEU A 27 -1.40 12.64 -22.81
C LEU A 27 0.03 12.15 -22.66
N ASP A 28 0.95 13.09 -22.58
CA ASP A 28 2.31 12.87 -22.10
C ASP A 28 2.39 13.05 -20.59
N ILE A 29 2.76 12.00 -19.86
CA ILE A 29 2.64 11.92 -18.40
C ILE A 29 3.97 11.50 -17.80
N ALA A 30 4.49 12.33 -16.89
CA ALA A 30 5.62 12.01 -16.03
C ALA A 30 5.15 11.81 -14.58
N LEU A 31 5.67 10.79 -13.90
CA LEU A 31 5.44 10.57 -12.47
C LEU A 31 6.79 10.52 -11.74
N LEU A 32 6.94 11.35 -10.72
CA LEU A 32 8.19 11.59 -10.00
C LEU A 32 8.09 11.00 -8.59
N GLU A 33 9.04 10.14 -8.22
CA GLU A 33 9.12 9.48 -6.91
C GLU A 33 10.48 9.77 -6.29
N LYS A 34 10.50 10.20 -5.02
CA LYS A 34 11.74 10.49 -4.29
C LYS A 34 12.49 9.21 -3.90
N GLU A 35 11.77 8.13 -3.63
CA GLU A 35 12.32 6.85 -3.22
C GLU A 35 12.94 6.08 -4.39
N THR A 36 13.79 5.10 -4.08
CA THR A 36 14.41 4.25 -5.10
C THR A 36 13.43 3.28 -5.77
N GLU A 37 12.33 2.97 -5.09
CA GLU A 37 11.24 2.15 -5.59
C GLU A 37 9.86 2.73 -5.23
N LEU A 38 8.86 2.34 -6.03
CA LEU A 38 7.47 2.75 -5.82
C LEU A 38 6.91 2.13 -4.52
N ALA A 39 5.83 2.72 -4.00
CA ALA A 39 5.18 2.33 -2.74
C ALA A 39 6.01 2.50 -1.46
N PHE A 40 7.25 3.01 -1.53
CA PHE A 40 8.14 3.06 -0.36
C PHE A 40 7.76 4.11 0.71
N GLY A 41 6.74 4.94 0.46
CA GLY A 41 6.08 5.77 1.48
C GLY A 41 4.93 5.05 2.19
N VAL A 42 3.82 5.76 2.43
CA VAL A 42 2.63 5.27 3.19
C VAL A 42 2.00 4.00 2.58
N SER A 43 2.09 3.81 1.27
CA SER A 43 1.38 2.73 0.58
C SER A 43 1.88 1.33 0.92
N LYS A 44 3.09 1.15 1.45
CA LYS A 44 3.55 -0.17 1.93
C LYS A 44 3.11 -0.49 3.36
N SER A 45 2.86 0.52 4.19
CA SER A 45 2.65 0.39 5.64
C SER A 45 1.19 0.66 6.02
N ASN A 46 0.33 -0.27 5.64
CA ASN A 46 -1.08 -0.28 5.98
C ASN A 46 -1.64 -1.71 5.98
N SER A 47 -2.86 -1.85 6.48
CA SER A 47 -3.50 -3.15 6.68
C SER A 47 -3.97 -3.86 5.40
N GLY A 48 -3.85 -3.27 4.21
CA GLY A 48 -4.22 -3.93 2.95
C GLY A 48 -5.73 -4.17 2.77
N ILE A 49 -6.57 -3.45 3.52
CA ILE A 49 -8.01 -3.61 3.52
C ILE A 49 -8.66 -2.82 2.38
N ILE A 50 -9.55 -3.48 1.66
CA ILE A 50 -10.52 -2.87 0.76
C ILE A 50 -11.81 -2.67 1.57
N HIS A 51 -11.95 -1.49 2.18
CA HIS A 51 -13.01 -1.21 3.14
C HIS A 51 -14.38 -1.15 2.46
N PRO A 52 -15.45 -1.63 3.13
CA PRO A 52 -16.80 -1.58 2.58
C PRO A 52 -17.40 -0.17 2.65
N GLY A 53 -17.02 0.63 3.65
CA GLY A 53 -17.53 2.00 3.87
C GLY A 53 -18.23 2.21 5.21
N THR A 54 -18.40 1.15 6.00
CA THR A 54 -19.11 1.04 7.31
C THR A 54 -18.73 2.05 8.38
N GLN A 55 -17.53 2.65 8.31
CA GLN A 55 -16.98 3.54 9.34
C GLN A 55 -16.57 4.89 8.73
N ASN A 56 -17.37 5.43 7.79
CA ASN A 56 -17.18 6.77 7.24
C ASN A 56 -18.47 7.59 7.35
N PRO A 57 -18.38 8.89 7.69
CA PRO A 57 -19.54 9.78 7.69
C PRO A 57 -20.18 9.85 6.29
N PRO A 58 -21.52 9.71 6.15
CA PRO A 58 -22.20 9.70 4.84
C PRO A 58 -21.96 10.97 4.00
N GLY A 59 -21.78 12.13 4.65
CA GLY A 59 -21.53 13.40 3.97
C GLY A 59 -20.11 13.56 3.42
N SER A 60 -19.15 12.76 3.90
CA SER A 60 -17.72 12.94 3.60
C SER A 60 -17.35 12.50 2.18
N LEU A 61 -16.40 13.22 1.58
CA LEU A 61 -15.79 12.86 0.31
C LEU A 61 -15.08 11.51 0.42
N LYS A 62 -14.33 11.26 1.50
CA LYS A 62 -13.65 9.98 1.74
C LYS A 62 -14.62 8.82 1.81
N GLY A 63 -15.81 8.99 2.40
CA GLY A 63 -16.85 7.97 2.45
C GLY A 63 -17.38 7.63 1.06
N LYS A 64 -17.76 8.65 0.28
CA LYS A 64 -18.27 8.48 -1.09
C LYS A 64 -17.24 7.78 -1.98
N LEU A 65 -15.99 8.22 -1.93
CA LEU A 65 -14.90 7.62 -2.71
C LEU A 65 -14.50 6.23 -2.20
N CYS A 66 -14.68 5.92 -0.92
CA CYS A 66 -14.48 4.57 -0.37
C CYS A 66 -15.42 3.57 -1.02
N VAL A 67 -16.73 3.86 -1.02
CA VAL A 67 -17.76 2.97 -1.58
C VAL A 67 -17.53 2.78 -3.08
N GLN A 68 -17.35 3.88 -3.83
CA GLN A 68 -17.04 3.80 -5.26
C GLN A 68 -15.73 3.03 -5.54
N GLY A 69 -14.67 3.31 -4.76
CA GLY A 69 -13.39 2.65 -4.88
C GLY A 69 -13.45 1.15 -4.59
N ASN A 70 -14.22 0.73 -3.58
CA ASN A 70 -14.47 -0.67 -3.25
C ASN A 70 -15.02 -1.42 -4.48
N PHE A 71 -16.04 -0.87 -5.16
CA PHE A 71 -16.56 -1.44 -6.40
C PHE A 71 -15.52 -1.49 -7.51
N LEU A 72 -14.81 -0.38 -7.75
CA LEU A 72 -13.83 -0.27 -8.83
C LEU A 72 -12.64 -1.22 -8.67
N ILE A 73 -12.23 -1.52 -7.43
CA ILE A 73 -11.14 -2.45 -7.16
C ILE A 73 -11.41 -3.84 -7.75
N ARG A 74 -12.66 -4.33 -7.78
CA ARG A 74 -12.97 -5.62 -8.42
C ARG A 74 -12.59 -5.63 -9.90
N LYS A 75 -12.91 -4.55 -10.61
CA LYS A 75 -12.54 -4.36 -12.02
C LYS A 75 -11.02 -4.23 -12.18
N VAL A 76 -10.38 -3.39 -11.36
CA VAL A 76 -8.92 -3.19 -11.41
C VAL A 76 -8.18 -4.49 -11.14
N SER A 77 -8.58 -5.27 -10.13
CA SER A 77 -7.99 -6.55 -9.80
C SER A 77 -8.14 -7.58 -10.91
N LYS A 78 -9.28 -7.60 -11.62
CA LYS A 78 -9.48 -8.45 -12.81
C LYS A 78 -8.59 -8.03 -13.97
N GLU A 79 -8.57 -6.74 -14.30
CA GLU A 79 -7.74 -6.18 -15.37
C GLU A 79 -6.25 -6.46 -15.11
N LEU A 80 -5.81 -6.18 -13.90
CA LEU A 80 -4.40 -6.27 -13.52
C LEU A 80 -3.99 -7.63 -12.99
N SER A 81 -4.91 -8.60 -12.85
CA SER A 81 -4.65 -9.90 -12.22
C SER A 81 -4.01 -9.81 -10.83
N VAL A 82 -4.44 -8.83 -10.02
CA VAL A 82 -4.01 -8.67 -8.63
C VAL A 82 -4.82 -9.62 -7.74
N ASP A 83 -4.16 -10.24 -6.77
CA ASP A 83 -4.80 -11.13 -5.81
C ASP A 83 -5.64 -10.33 -4.80
N PHE A 84 -6.89 -10.08 -5.18
CA PHE A 84 -7.94 -9.54 -4.32
C PHE A 84 -8.85 -10.67 -3.85
N LYS A 85 -9.21 -10.67 -2.55
CA LYS A 85 -10.14 -11.64 -1.96
C LYS A 85 -11.21 -10.91 -1.17
N GLU A 86 -12.46 -11.24 -1.41
CA GLU A 86 -13.59 -10.81 -0.57
C GLU A 86 -13.65 -11.74 0.63
N VAL A 87 -13.37 -11.19 1.80
CA VAL A 87 -13.34 -11.94 3.06
C VAL A 87 -14.38 -11.43 4.05
N GLY A 88 -15.04 -10.30 3.74
CA GLY A 88 -15.99 -9.65 4.63
C GLY A 88 -15.36 -8.98 5.85
N GLU A 89 -16.11 -8.05 6.44
CA GLU A 89 -15.77 -7.33 7.66
C GLU A 89 -16.84 -7.62 8.71
N LEU A 90 -16.42 -7.76 9.96
CA LEU A 90 -17.28 -8.03 11.10
C LEU A 90 -16.94 -7.07 12.24
N ILE A 91 -17.83 -6.11 12.50
CA ILE A 91 -17.73 -5.20 13.66
C ILE A 91 -18.49 -5.85 14.82
N VAL A 92 -17.79 -6.17 15.91
CA VAL A 92 -18.32 -7.01 17.00
C VAL A 92 -18.79 -6.16 18.18
N ALA A 93 -19.92 -6.54 18.77
CA ALA A 93 -20.46 -5.97 20.00
C ALA A 93 -20.46 -6.99 21.16
N PHE A 94 -20.26 -6.49 22.38
CA PHE A 94 -20.17 -7.27 23.62
C PHE A 94 -21.32 -7.01 24.61
N ASN A 95 -22.15 -5.99 24.38
CA ASN A 95 -23.27 -5.64 25.26
C ASN A 95 -24.39 -4.93 24.48
N GLU A 96 -25.56 -4.74 25.11
CA GLU A 96 -26.74 -4.16 24.48
C GLU A 96 -26.56 -2.72 23.98
N ASN A 97 -25.76 -1.90 24.67
CA ASN A 97 -25.51 -0.53 24.22
C ASN A 97 -24.71 -0.50 22.91
N GLU A 98 -23.75 -1.42 22.78
CA GLU A 98 -22.97 -1.60 21.55
C GLU A 98 -23.84 -2.06 20.36
N ILE A 99 -24.94 -2.77 20.59
CA ILE A 99 -25.89 -3.17 19.53
C ILE A 99 -26.54 -1.93 18.88
N LYS A 100 -26.92 -0.93 19.68
CA LYS A 100 -27.52 0.32 19.17
C LYS A 100 -26.54 1.04 18.24
N GLU A 101 -25.27 1.03 18.58
CA GLU A 101 -24.22 1.61 17.74
C GLU A 101 -24.04 0.84 16.43
N LEU A 102 -24.08 -0.50 16.46
CA LEU A 102 -24.03 -1.30 15.21
C LEU A 102 -25.19 -0.97 14.26
N LEU A 103 -26.40 -0.76 14.80
CA LEU A 103 -27.56 -0.37 14.00
C LEU A 103 -27.39 1.04 13.41
N HIS A 104 -26.79 1.97 14.18
CA HIS A 104 -26.47 3.30 13.69
C HIS A 104 -25.44 3.25 12.54
N LEU A 105 -24.32 2.55 12.74
CA LEU A 105 -23.29 2.35 11.71
C LEU A 105 -23.86 1.70 10.46
N LYS A 106 -24.74 0.69 10.62
CA LYS A 106 -25.42 0.06 9.49
C LYS A 106 -26.21 1.09 8.69
N LYS A 107 -27.02 1.92 9.36
CA LYS A 107 -27.84 2.95 8.70
C LYS A 107 -26.99 3.97 7.96
N GLU A 108 -25.91 4.46 8.56
CA GLU A 108 -25.00 5.40 7.90
C GLU A 108 -24.34 4.79 6.66
N ALA A 109 -23.88 3.54 6.78
CA ALA A 109 -23.27 2.81 5.69
C ALA A 109 -24.26 2.56 4.54
N GLU A 110 -25.52 2.26 4.83
CA GLU A 110 -26.58 2.11 3.82
C GLU A 110 -26.84 3.43 3.10
N ILE A 111 -26.89 4.57 3.81
CA ILE A 111 -27.01 5.91 3.20
C ILE A 111 -25.82 6.18 2.27
N LEU A 112 -24.62 5.73 2.64
CA LEU A 112 -23.40 5.87 1.83
C LEU A 112 -23.38 4.91 0.61
N GLY A 113 -24.31 3.95 0.54
CA GLY A 113 -24.44 3.00 -0.57
C GLY A 113 -23.74 1.66 -0.37
N VAL A 114 -23.42 1.29 0.88
CA VAL A 114 -22.89 -0.04 1.21
C VAL A 114 -24.03 -1.07 1.18
N TYR A 115 -23.87 -2.12 0.38
CA TYR A 115 -24.90 -3.15 0.18
C TYR A 115 -24.57 -4.46 0.91
N GLY A 116 -25.63 -5.23 1.21
CA GLY A 116 -25.50 -6.58 1.78
C GLY A 116 -25.18 -6.62 3.28
N LEU A 117 -25.30 -5.48 3.98
CA LEU A 117 -25.05 -5.40 5.42
C LEU A 117 -26.06 -6.22 6.22
N LYS A 118 -25.58 -6.97 7.21
CA LYS A 118 -26.41 -7.79 8.09
C LYS A 118 -26.00 -7.61 9.55
N ILE A 119 -26.97 -7.53 10.44
CA ILE A 119 -26.71 -7.80 11.86
C ILE A 119 -26.76 -9.32 12.03
N VAL A 120 -25.68 -9.89 12.55
CA VAL A 120 -25.52 -11.33 12.78
C VAL A 120 -25.53 -11.62 14.27
N ASP A 121 -26.14 -12.72 14.66
CA ASP A 121 -26.30 -13.12 16.06
C ASP A 121 -25.13 -13.99 16.55
N ARG A 122 -25.17 -14.36 17.84
CA ARG A 122 -24.16 -15.22 18.46
C ARG A 122 -24.01 -16.59 17.79
N ALA A 123 -25.08 -17.17 17.25
CA ALA A 123 -24.99 -18.48 16.59
C ALA A 123 -24.16 -18.37 15.31
N TRP A 124 -24.43 -17.33 14.51
CA TRP A 124 -23.63 -17.02 13.32
C TRP A 124 -22.17 -16.73 13.69
N LEU A 125 -21.91 -15.95 14.74
CA LEU A 125 -20.54 -15.66 15.22
C LEU A 125 -19.77 -16.94 15.55
N LYS A 126 -20.39 -17.87 16.29
CA LYS A 126 -19.76 -19.14 16.68
C LYS A 126 -19.46 -20.04 15.48
N GLU A 127 -20.35 -20.06 14.50
CA GLU A 127 -20.18 -20.86 13.28
C GLU A 127 -19.08 -20.29 12.36
N ASN A 128 -19.03 -18.97 12.20
CA ASN A 128 -18.18 -18.31 11.20
C ASN A 128 -16.84 -17.82 11.77
N GLU A 129 -16.77 -17.54 13.07
CA GLU A 129 -15.59 -17.07 13.79
C GLU A 129 -15.41 -17.81 15.13
N PRO A 130 -15.12 -19.13 15.10
CA PRO A 130 -15.08 -19.96 16.32
C PRO A 130 -14.00 -19.56 17.33
N ASN A 131 -13.01 -18.75 16.92
CA ASN A 131 -11.96 -18.24 17.79
C ASN A 131 -12.30 -16.88 18.43
N LEU A 132 -13.42 -16.25 18.03
CA LEU A 132 -13.89 -15.00 18.60
C LEU A 132 -14.25 -15.21 20.08
N ASN A 133 -14.04 -14.17 20.89
CA ASN A 133 -14.42 -14.16 22.29
C ASN A 133 -15.92 -14.53 22.44
N SER A 134 -16.21 -15.53 23.25
CA SER A 134 -17.56 -16.07 23.48
C SER A 134 -18.51 -15.08 24.18
N GLU A 135 -17.97 -14.00 24.76
CA GLU A 135 -18.75 -12.90 25.31
C GLU A 135 -19.41 -12.03 24.22
N ALA A 136 -18.94 -12.08 22.97
CA ALA A 136 -19.55 -11.36 21.86
C ALA A 136 -21.04 -11.73 21.71
N VAL A 137 -21.91 -10.73 21.57
CA VAL A 137 -23.37 -10.91 21.54
C VAL A 137 -23.94 -10.84 20.12
N CYS A 138 -23.38 -9.98 19.26
CA CYS A 138 -23.77 -9.83 17.86
C CYS A 138 -22.65 -9.12 17.07
N GLY A 139 -22.84 -8.99 15.76
CA GLY A 139 -21.95 -8.20 14.91
C GLY A 139 -22.65 -7.55 13.73
N LEU A 140 -22.05 -6.50 13.17
CA LEU A 140 -22.39 -5.96 11.86
C LEU A 140 -21.46 -6.58 10.82
N TYR A 141 -22.03 -7.43 9.97
CA TYR A 141 -21.35 -8.10 8.88
C TYR A 141 -21.49 -7.30 7.57
N ALA A 142 -20.34 -7.02 6.94
CA ALA A 142 -20.25 -6.38 5.63
C ALA A 142 -19.53 -7.28 4.62
N PRO A 143 -20.24 -7.93 3.69
CA PRO A 143 -19.66 -8.93 2.80
C PRO A 143 -18.71 -8.34 1.74
N THR A 144 -18.83 -7.04 1.47
CA THR A 144 -18.11 -6.36 0.37
C THR A 144 -16.69 -5.96 0.74
N ALA A 145 -16.28 -6.18 1.98
CA ALA A 145 -14.91 -5.95 2.43
C ALA A 145 -13.97 -7.04 1.88
N GLY A 146 -12.73 -6.64 1.60
CA GLY A 146 -11.74 -7.56 1.08
C GLY A 146 -10.33 -7.20 1.46
N ILE A 147 -9.41 -8.03 1.01
CA ILE A 147 -7.98 -7.91 1.27
C ILE A 147 -7.19 -7.93 -0.03
N ILE A 148 -6.14 -7.13 -0.06
CA ILE A 148 -5.23 -7.01 -1.20
C ILE A 148 -3.81 -6.73 -0.69
N SER A 149 -2.80 -7.14 -1.43
CA SER A 149 -1.43 -6.71 -1.14
C SER A 149 -1.27 -5.25 -1.58
N PRO A 150 -1.03 -4.30 -0.65
CA PRO A 150 -1.06 -2.88 -1.00
C PRO A 150 0.13 -2.49 -1.87
N TYR A 151 1.31 -3.05 -1.63
CA TYR A 151 2.51 -2.82 -2.45
C TYR A 151 2.43 -3.49 -3.82
N ARG A 152 1.94 -4.74 -3.93
CA ARG A 152 1.77 -5.39 -5.26
C ARG A 152 0.73 -4.68 -6.11
N LEU A 153 -0.33 -4.15 -5.50
CA LEU A 153 -1.30 -3.31 -6.21
C LEU A 153 -0.60 -2.09 -6.86
N VAL A 154 0.25 -1.37 -6.11
CA VAL A 154 1.00 -0.22 -6.64
C VAL A 154 1.90 -0.64 -7.81
N TYR A 155 2.68 -1.71 -7.67
CA TYR A 155 3.56 -2.19 -8.74
C TYR A 155 2.78 -2.60 -10.00
N ASP A 156 1.69 -3.36 -9.83
CA ASP A 156 0.90 -3.85 -10.96
C ASP A 156 0.13 -2.71 -11.66
N ILE A 157 -0.31 -1.68 -10.93
CA ILE A 157 -0.87 -0.43 -11.51
C ILE A 157 0.21 0.32 -12.28
N ALA A 158 1.40 0.50 -11.70
CA ALA A 158 2.50 1.24 -12.32
C ALA A 158 3.02 0.55 -13.59
N GLU A 159 3.21 -0.77 -13.57
CA GLU A 159 3.58 -1.55 -14.77
C GLU A 159 2.56 -1.38 -15.89
N ASN A 160 1.27 -1.34 -15.55
CA ASN A 160 0.21 -1.09 -16.52
C ASN A 160 0.23 0.35 -17.06
N ALA A 161 0.51 1.34 -16.20
CA ALA A 161 0.67 2.73 -16.62
C ALA A 161 1.86 2.89 -17.58
N ILE A 162 3.01 2.29 -17.28
CA ILE A 162 4.20 2.26 -18.15
C ILE A 162 3.87 1.63 -19.50
N ARG A 163 3.17 0.48 -19.50
CA ARG A 163 2.73 -0.18 -20.75
C ARG A 163 1.84 0.72 -21.62
N ASN A 164 1.18 1.70 -21.02
CA ASN A 164 0.34 2.68 -21.69
C ASN A 164 1.04 4.03 -21.90
N GLY A 165 2.36 4.11 -21.72
CA GLY A 165 3.19 5.27 -22.10
C GLY A 165 3.44 6.29 -21.00
N VAL A 166 3.24 5.96 -19.73
CA VAL A 166 3.65 6.83 -18.61
C VAL A 166 5.15 6.69 -18.35
N GLU A 167 5.84 7.83 -18.21
CA GLU A 167 7.24 7.90 -17.80
C GLU A 167 7.31 7.97 -16.26
N ILE A 168 8.02 7.03 -15.61
CA ILE A 168 8.17 6.98 -14.15
C ILE A 168 9.64 7.21 -13.79
N HIS A 169 9.89 8.20 -12.93
CA HIS A 169 11.23 8.61 -12.49
C HIS A 169 11.37 8.41 -10.98
N THR A 170 12.04 7.34 -10.57
CA THR A 170 12.42 7.12 -9.16
C THR A 170 13.64 7.96 -8.79
N GLU A 171 13.96 8.05 -7.50
CA GLU A 171 15.09 8.84 -6.96
C GLU A 171 15.06 10.32 -7.37
N THR A 172 13.87 10.83 -7.67
CA THR A 172 13.60 12.16 -8.24
C THR A 172 12.78 12.97 -7.23
N LYS A 173 13.45 13.42 -6.17
CA LYS A 173 12.85 14.27 -5.13
C LYS A 173 12.61 15.67 -5.71
N VAL A 174 11.37 16.13 -5.71
CA VAL A 174 11.04 17.52 -6.04
C VAL A 174 11.53 18.45 -4.93
N ILE A 175 12.23 19.51 -5.30
CA ILE A 175 12.91 20.45 -4.40
C ILE A 175 12.25 21.84 -4.47
N ASN A 176 11.84 22.26 -5.66
CA ASN A 176 11.13 23.51 -5.88
C ASN A 176 10.19 23.42 -7.09
N ILE A 177 9.17 24.28 -7.09
CA ILE A 177 8.21 24.39 -8.18
C ILE A 177 7.98 25.88 -8.46
N ILE A 178 8.11 26.28 -9.71
CA ILE A 178 7.83 27.63 -10.17
C ILE A 178 6.78 27.53 -11.28
N LYS A 179 5.75 28.37 -11.23
CA LYS A 179 4.81 28.52 -12.33
C LYS A 179 5.28 29.64 -13.26
N ALA A 180 5.63 29.29 -14.50
CA ALA A 180 6.15 30.24 -15.48
C ALA A 180 5.66 29.87 -16.89
N GLY A 181 5.38 30.89 -17.73
CA GLY A 181 5.10 30.68 -19.16
C GLY A 181 3.92 29.74 -19.48
N GLY A 182 2.92 29.63 -18.59
CA GLY A 182 1.77 28.75 -18.77
C GLY A 182 2.00 27.28 -18.40
N TYR A 183 3.13 26.94 -17.79
CA TYR A 183 3.45 25.61 -17.27
C TYR A 183 4.15 25.69 -15.91
N PHE A 184 4.41 24.53 -15.30
CA PHE A 184 5.19 24.38 -14.08
C PHE A 184 6.61 23.94 -14.44
N GLU A 185 7.60 24.65 -13.92
CA GLU A 185 9.00 24.23 -13.84
C GLU A 185 9.23 23.55 -12.50
N ILE A 186 9.63 22.29 -12.54
CA ILE A 186 9.72 21.41 -11.37
C ILE A 186 11.18 21.02 -11.22
N GLY A 187 11.91 21.70 -10.35
CA GLY A 187 13.29 21.35 -10.05
C GLY A 187 13.34 20.16 -9.09
N ALA A 188 14.07 19.14 -9.48
CA ALA A 188 14.20 17.89 -8.73
C ALA A 188 15.67 17.46 -8.62
N SER A 189 15.95 16.51 -7.73
CA SER A 189 17.30 15.96 -7.49
C SER A 189 17.98 15.38 -8.72
N ARG A 190 17.21 15.01 -9.76
CA ARG A 190 17.71 14.43 -11.02
C ARG A 190 17.51 15.33 -12.23
N GLY A 191 17.27 16.62 -12.02
CA GLY A 191 17.16 17.62 -13.09
C GLY A 191 15.85 18.41 -13.07
N LEU A 192 15.58 19.09 -14.18
CA LEU A 192 14.41 19.95 -14.35
C LEU A 192 13.34 19.23 -15.19
N PHE A 193 12.10 19.26 -14.70
CA PHE A 193 10.92 18.78 -15.42
C PHE A 193 9.98 19.94 -15.73
N LYS A 194 9.20 19.82 -16.81
CA LYS A 194 8.21 20.82 -17.20
C LYS A 194 6.87 20.16 -17.45
N ALA A 195 5.78 20.71 -16.93
CA ALA A 195 4.44 20.19 -17.17
C ALA A 195 3.36 21.27 -17.19
N LYS A 196 2.35 21.12 -18.06
CA LYS A 196 1.21 22.06 -18.12
C LYS A 196 0.33 21.95 -16.87
N TYR A 197 0.08 20.72 -16.41
CA TYR A 197 -0.64 20.43 -15.18
C TYR A 197 0.25 19.66 -14.21
N LEU A 198 0.06 19.93 -12.92
CA LEU A 198 0.83 19.33 -11.84
C LEU A 198 -0.11 18.76 -10.78
N ILE A 199 0.07 17.48 -10.46
CA ILE A 199 -0.75 16.77 -9.48
C ILE A 199 0.12 16.42 -8.28
N ASN A 200 -0.24 16.96 -7.12
CA ASN A 200 0.40 16.65 -5.86
C ASN A 200 -0.27 15.45 -5.19
N ALA A 201 0.41 14.30 -5.24
CA ALA A 201 0.02 13.06 -4.57
C ALA A 201 1.12 12.61 -3.59
N ALA A 202 1.84 13.56 -2.98
CA ALA A 202 3.05 13.31 -2.19
C ALA A 202 2.82 12.76 -0.77
N GLY A 203 1.61 12.30 -0.45
CA GLY A 203 1.28 11.66 0.83
C GLY A 203 1.60 12.55 2.03
N LEU A 204 2.54 12.11 2.88
CA LEU A 204 2.97 12.84 4.08
C LEU A 204 3.52 14.24 3.78
N PHE A 205 4.05 14.45 2.58
CA PHE A 205 4.74 15.67 2.18
C PHE A 205 3.86 16.54 1.25
N ALA A 206 2.56 16.25 1.15
CA ALA A 206 1.67 16.99 0.25
C ALA A 206 1.51 18.47 0.64
N ASP A 207 1.49 18.79 1.93
CA ASP A 207 1.53 20.17 2.42
C ASP A 207 2.82 20.90 2.02
N GLU A 208 3.98 20.23 2.10
CA GLU A 208 5.27 20.81 1.71
C GLU A 208 5.34 21.10 0.21
N ILE A 209 4.85 20.18 -0.64
CA ILE A 209 4.74 20.41 -2.08
C ILE A 209 3.78 21.58 -2.39
N SER A 210 2.64 21.64 -1.70
CA SER A 210 1.67 22.73 -1.86
C SER A 210 2.27 24.08 -1.46
N LYS A 211 3.08 24.10 -0.39
CA LYS A 211 3.78 25.29 0.10
C LYS A 211 4.79 25.87 -0.89
N MET A 212 5.40 25.05 -1.76
CA MET A 212 6.30 25.53 -2.82
C MET A 212 5.60 26.49 -3.80
N LEU A 213 4.27 26.40 -3.92
CA LEU A 213 3.44 27.28 -4.74
C LEU A 213 2.67 28.34 -3.92
N GLY A 214 3.03 28.53 -2.64
CA GLY A 214 2.41 29.52 -1.75
C GLY A 214 1.04 29.12 -1.19
N ILE A 215 0.66 27.85 -1.25
CA ILE A 215 -0.64 27.34 -0.79
C ILE A 215 -0.45 26.60 0.54
N ASN A 216 -0.81 27.27 1.63
CA ASN A 216 -0.55 26.85 3.03
C ASN A 216 -1.82 26.73 3.89
N ASP A 217 -2.98 26.50 3.29
CA ASP A 217 -4.27 26.43 4.00
C ASP A 217 -4.57 25.06 4.62
N PHE A 218 -3.65 24.09 4.49
CA PHE A 218 -3.68 22.83 5.22
C PHE A 218 -2.25 22.41 5.64
N ARG A 219 -2.19 21.54 6.66
CA ARG A 219 -0.96 20.93 7.16
C ARG A 219 -1.17 19.42 7.31
N ILE A 220 -0.16 18.63 6.97
CA ILE A 220 -0.20 17.18 7.19
C ILE A 220 0.40 16.88 8.56
N ARG A 221 -0.42 16.35 9.47
CA ARG A 221 0.03 15.76 10.73
C ARG A 221 -0.04 14.23 10.63
N PRO A 222 1.08 13.52 10.76
CA PRO A 222 1.06 12.06 10.74
C PRO A 222 0.27 11.49 11.91
N ARG A 223 -0.60 10.51 11.62
CA ARG A 223 -1.14 9.61 12.64
C ARG A 223 -0.44 8.26 12.57
N LYS A 224 0.48 8.02 13.51
CA LYS A 224 1.27 6.80 13.64
C LYS A 224 0.39 5.63 14.07
N GLY A 225 0.57 4.49 13.42
CA GLY A 225 -0.09 3.24 13.74
C GLY A 225 0.88 2.09 13.69
N GLU A 226 1.12 1.46 14.83
CA GLU A 226 1.98 0.29 14.97
C GLU A 226 1.17 -0.98 14.74
N GLU A 227 1.62 -1.83 13.82
CA GLU A 227 1.00 -3.09 13.43
C GLU A 227 1.97 -4.26 13.64
N PHE A 228 1.42 -5.42 14.01
CA PHE A 228 2.17 -6.63 14.34
C PHE A 228 1.65 -7.81 13.52
N ILE A 229 2.57 -8.48 12.82
CA ILE A 229 2.28 -9.59 11.92
C ILE A 229 2.54 -10.90 12.65
N LEU A 230 1.52 -11.76 12.69
CA LEU A 230 1.62 -13.10 13.22
C LEU A 230 2.09 -14.08 12.13
N ASP A 231 2.69 -15.17 12.58
CA ASP A 231 3.13 -16.26 11.72
C ASP A 231 1.96 -16.84 10.91
N LYS A 232 2.24 -17.20 9.65
CA LYS A 232 1.27 -17.79 8.73
C LYS A 232 0.69 -19.12 9.23
N LYS A 233 1.37 -19.84 10.14
CA LYS A 233 0.78 -21.01 10.83
C LYS A 233 -0.52 -20.69 11.58
N LYS A 234 -0.79 -19.40 11.84
CA LYS A 234 -2.03 -18.90 12.45
C LYS A 234 -3.03 -18.36 11.42
N GLU A 235 -2.88 -18.69 10.13
CA GLU A 235 -3.74 -18.13 9.06
C GLU A 235 -5.25 -18.39 9.22
N ASN A 236 -5.64 -19.36 10.06
CA ASN A 236 -7.04 -19.68 10.37
C ASN A 236 -7.49 -19.09 11.71
N LEU A 237 -6.79 -18.07 12.22
CA LEU A 237 -7.18 -17.38 13.45
C LEU A 237 -8.54 -16.69 13.29
N THR A 238 -8.78 -16.08 12.14
CA THR A 238 -10.04 -15.41 11.76
C THR A 238 -10.35 -15.68 10.30
N SER A 239 -11.64 -15.75 9.95
CA SER A 239 -12.09 -15.89 8.55
C SER A 239 -12.36 -14.52 7.91
N HIS A 240 -12.86 -13.58 8.70
CA HIS A 240 -13.25 -12.22 8.35
C HIS A 240 -12.29 -11.19 8.95
N LEU A 241 -12.44 -9.93 8.53
CA LEU A 241 -11.77 -8.80 9.16
C LEU A 241 -12.52 -8.43 10.44
N ILE A 242 -11.92 -8.66 11.61
CA ILE A 242 -12.56 -8.45 12.90
C ILE A 242 -12.24 -7.05 13.42
N PHE A 243 -13.30 -6.29 13.69
CA PHE A 243 -13.23 -4.93 14.19
C PHE A 243 -13.95 -4.81 15.53
N PRO A 244 -13.41 -4.01 16.46
CA PRO A 244 -14.21 -3.47 17.55
C PRO A 244 -15.10 -2.35 17.01
N LEU A 245 -16.04 -1.89 17.82
CA LEU A 245 -16.70 -0.61 17.56
C LEU A 245 -15.68 0.54 17.47
N PRO A 246 -15.85 1.48 16.53
CA PRO A 246 -14.94 2.60 16.37
C PRO A 246 -15.01 3.56 17.56
N SER A 247 -13.90 4.24 17.81
CA SER A 247 -13.85 5.42 18.69
C SER A 247 -13.86 6.71 17.86
N LYS A 248 -13.90 7.88 18.51
CA LYS A 248 -13.74 9.18 17.83
C LYS A 248 -12.42 9.34 17.07
N ILE A 249 -11.36 8.63 17.49
CA ILE A 249 -9.99 8.84 16.99
C ILE A 249 -9.62 7.77 15.94
N SER A 250 -10.08 6.53 16.12
CA SER A 250 -9.70 5.42 15.25
C SER A 250 -10.78 4.34 15.20
N LYS A 251 -10.66 3.47 14.19
CA LYS A 251 -11.45 2.24 14.02
C LYS A 251 -11.13 1.16 15.09
N GLY A 252 -10.25 1.46 16.04
CA GLY A 252 -9.76 0.53 17.05
C GLY A 252 -8.66 -0.40 16.54
N VAL A 253 -8.26 -1.33 17.41
CA VAL A 253 -7.32 -2.41 17.08
C VAL A 253 -8.10 -3.53 16.43
N LEU A 254 -7.82 -3.76 15.15
CA LEU A 254 -8.41 -4.78 14.29
C LEU A 254 -7.54 -6.05 14.28
N ILE A 255 -8.19 -7.17 13.93
CA ILE A 255 -7.53 -8.44 13.64
C ILE A 255 -7.91 -8.80 12.22
N ILE A 256 -6.91 -8.90 11.35
CA ILE A 256 -7.14 -9.14 9.93
C ILE A 256 -6.24 -10.24 9.40
N LYS A 257 -6.59 -10.72 8.21
CA LYS A 257 -5.75 -11.60 7.41
C LYS A 257 -5.15 -10.80 6.25
N THR A 258 -3.83 -10.78 6.13
CA THR A 258 -3.15 -10.19 4.97
C THR A 258 -3.44 -11.00 3.71
N ALA A 259 -3.27 -10.39 2.52
CA ALA A 259 -3.49 -11.08 1.24
C ALA A 259 -2.68 -12.39 1.06
N ASP A 260 -1.53 -12.48 1.74
CA ASP A 260 -0.65 -13.64 1.73
C ASP A 260 -0.92 -14.67 2.84
N GLY A 261 -1.84 -14.37 3.75
CA GLY A 261 -2.38 -15.30 4.75
C GLY A 261 -1.93 -15.08 6.19
N ASN A 262 -0.90 -14.28 6.46
CA ASN A 262 -0.54 -13.94 7.84
C ASN A 262 -1.69 -13.19 8.52
N PRO A 263 -2.05 -13.53 9.77
CA PRO A 263 -2.83 -12.62 10.59
C PRO A 263 -2.01 -11.39 10.94
N MET A 264 -2.68 -10.27 11.12
CA MET A 264 -2.08 -9.01 11.56
C MET A 264 -3.01 -8.33 12.56
N ILE A 265 -2.41 -7.78 13.61
CA ILE A 265 -3.09 -7.06 14.68
C ILE A 265 -2.56 -5.64 14.79
N GLY A 266 -3.42 -4.72 15.17
CA GLY A 266 -3.12 -3.30 15.24
C GLY A 266 -4.24 -2.51 14.59
N PRO A 267 -4.06 -1.22 14.32
CA PRO A 267 -2.90 -0.41 14.66
C PRO A 267 -3.09 0.33 15.99
N THR A 268 -2.01 0.89 16.54
CA THR A 268 -2.14 2.08 17.41
C THR A 268 -2.66 3.29 16.62
N ALA A 269 -2.93 4.39 17.32
CA ALA A 269 -3.33 5.66 16.72
C ALA A 269 -2.81 6.81 17.56
N GLU A 270 -1.66 7.35 17.18
CA GLU A 270 -0.99 8.46 17.86
C GLU A 270 -0.74 9.59 16.87
N ASP A 271 -1.20 10.79 17.18
CA ASP A 271 -0.90 11.97 16.37
C ASP A 271 0.50 12.49 16.75
N ILE A 272 1.38 12.55 15.76
CA ILE A 272 2.77 12.98 15.94
C ILE A 272 3.11 14.10 14.94
N GLU A 273 4.27 14.72 15.12
CA GLU A 273 4.75 15.79 14.25
C GLU A 273 5.80 15.31 13.24
N ASP A 274 6.60 14.30 13.62
CA ASP A 274 7.66 13.75 12.78
C ASP A 274 7.08 12.86 11.66
N LYS A 275 7.33 13.25 10.41
CA LYS A 275 6.91 12.51 9.19
C LYS A 275 7.81 11.31 8.88
N GLU A 276 8.85 11.08 9.66
CA GLU A 276 9.85 10.03 9.48
C GLU A 276 9.98 9.10 10.70
N ASP A 277 9.16 9.28 11.74
CA ASP A 277 9.10 8.37 12.89
C ASP A 277 8.36 7.07 12.53
N PHE A 278 9.13 6.09 12.07
CA PHE A 278 8.66 4.72 11.81
C PHE A 278 8.95 3.74 12.95
N SER A 279 9.27 4.25 14.15
CA SER A 279 9.56 3.41 15.31
C SER A 279 8.29 2.76 15.88
N THR A 280 8.47 1.61 16.52
CA THR A 280 7.45 0.95 17.34
C THR A 280 7.84 1.02 18.81
N SER A 281 6.87 0.92 19.71
CA SER A 281 7.05 1.09 21.14
C SER A 281 6.53 -0.11 21.94
N GLU A 282 7.11 -0.35 23.11
CA GLU A 282 6.65 -1.40 24.01
C GLU A 282 5.23 -1.13 24.54
N SER A 283 4.90 0.15 24.77
CA SER A 283 3.56 0.59 25.15
C SER A 283 2.55 0.38 24.02
N GLY A 284 2.93 0.70 22.78
CA GLY A 284 2.14 0.44 21.58
C GLY A 284 1.85 -1.05 21.40
N PHE A 285 2.88 -1.88 21.53
CA PHE A 285 2.77 -3.34 21.53
C PHE A 285 1.80 -3.85 22.60
N SER A 286 1.97 -3.44 23.86
CA SER A 286 1.13 -3.88 24.97
C SER A 286 -0.34 -3.49 24.78
N LYS A 287 -0.60 -2.28 24.26
CA LYS A 287 -1.95 -1.80 23.95
C LYS A 287 -2.61 -2.58 22.82
N VAL A 288 -1.86 -2.87 21.75
CA VAL A 288 -2.37 -3.67 20.63
C VAL A 288 -2.66 -5.10 21.07
N LEU A 289 -1.75 -5.74 21.79
CA LEU A 289 -1.90 -7.12 22.23
C LEU A 289 -3.10 -7.30 23.17
N SER A 290 -3.26 -6.41 24.16
CA SER A 290 -4.39 -6.45 25.09
C SER A 290 -5.73 -6.24 24.37
N SER A 291 -5.80 -5.27 23.46
CA SER A 291 -7.01 -4.99 22.67
C SER A 291 -7.36 -6.16 21.74
N ALA A 292 -6.37 -6.76 21.08
CA ALA A 292 -6.58 -7.90 20.21
C ALA A 292 -7.06 -9.14 21.00
N ARG A 293 -6.50 -9.40 22.20
CA ARG A 293 -6.93 -10.51 23.07
C ARG A 293 -8.37 -10.37 23.57
N ARG A 294 -8.89 -9.14 23.69
CA ARG A 294 -10.32 -8.92 24.00
C ARG A 294 -11.23 -9.47 22.88
N LEU A 295 -10.81 -9.36 21.62
CA LEU A 295 -11.56 -9.87 20.47
C LEU A 295 -11.31 -11.37 20.25
N VAL A 296 -10.05 -11.81 20.27
CA VAL A 296 -9.64 -13.20 20.05
C VAL A 296 -8.66 -13.62 21.15
N PRO A 297 -9.13 -14.26 22.23
CA PRO A 297 -8.31 -14.57 23.41
C PRO A 297 -7.10 -15.48 23.15
N SER A 298 -7.15 -16.28 22.08
CA SER A 298 -6.09 -17.24 21.72
C SER A 298 -4.84 -16.59 21.09
N ILE A 299 -4.85 -15.27 20.87
CA ILE A 299 -3.70 -14.53 20.35
C ILE A 299 -2.52 -14.59 21.32
N ASN A 300 -1.37 -15.06 20.81
CA ASN A 300 -0.13 -15.21 21.55
C ASN A 300 0.97 -14.35 20.93
N ASP A 301 1.67 -13.60 21.76
CA ASP A 301 2.80 -12.74 21.38
C ASP A 301 3.97 -13.53 20.78
N LYS A 302 4.16 -14.79 21.18
CA LYS A 302 5.18 -15.70 20.60
C LYS A 302 4.93 -16.04 19.14
N ASP A 303 3.74 -15.75 18.62
CA ASP A 303 3.42 -15.94 17.21
C ASP A 303 3.74 -14.70 16.36
N ILE A 304 4.11 -13.57 16.96
CA ILE A 304 4.49 -12.36 16.22
C ILE A 304 5.87 -12.55 15.61
N ILE A 305 5.97 -12.35 14.30
CA ILE A 305 7.21 -12.48 13.54
C ILE A 305 7.73 -11.13 13.06
N ALA A 306 6.86 -10.14 12.85
CA ALA A 306 7.27 -8.82 12.39
C ALA A 306 6.39 -7.72 13.01
N TYR A 307 6.93 -6.51 13.02
CA TYR A 307 6.23 -5.30 13.41
C TYR A 307 6.69 -4.14 12.55
N PHE A 308 5.82 -3.14 12.38
CA PHE A 308 6.14 -1.91 11.67
C PHE A 308 5.19 -0.79 12.12
N ALA A 309 5.59 0.46 11.90
CA ALA A 309 4.71 1.61 12.01
C ALA A 309 4.36 2.18 10.62
N GLY A 310 3.08 2.49 10.43
CA GLY A 310 2.56 3.25 9.30
C GLY A 310 2.16 4.67 9.73
N LEU A 311 2.39 5.64 8.85
CA LEU A 311 2.08 7.05 9.10
C LEU A 311 0.96 7.50 8.17
N ARG A 312 -0.23 7.78 8.73
CA ARG A 312 -1.37 8.27 7.93
C ARG A 312 -1.21 9.77 7.69
N PRO A 313 -1.32 10.26 6.44
CA PRO A 313 -1.24 11.69 6.16
C PRO A 313 -2.59 12.35 6.46
N VAL A 314 -2.75 12.91 7.67
CA VAL A 314 -4.01 13.54 8.10
C VAL A 314 -3.95 15.04 7.85
N ALA A 315 -4.98 15.58 7.19
CA ALA A 315 -5.23 17.02 7.07
C ALA A 315 -6.72 17.28 7.34
N GLY A 316 -7.07 17.47 8.62
CA GLY A 316 -8.48 17.52 9.05
C GLY A 316 -9.18 16.16 8.93
N ASP A 317 -10.51 16.18 8.77
CA ASP A 317 -11.34 14.97 8.84
C ASP A 317 -11.58 14.29 7.48
N ASP A 318 -11.34 14.99 6.36
CA ASP A 318 -11.69 14.52 5.01
C ASP A 318 -10.53 14.67 4.02
N PHE A 319 -10.67 14.09 2.83
CA PHE A 319 -9.70 14.20 1.75
C PHE A 319 -9.72 15.59 1.12
N ILE A 320 -8.54 16.10 0.76
CA ILE A 320 -8.39 17.36 0.02
C ILE A 320 -8.07 17.00 -1.43
N ILE A 321 -9.08 17.10 -2.30
CA ILE A 321 -8.95 16.81 -3.75
C ILE A 321 -9.55 17.97 -4.53
N ARG A 322 -8.70 18.91 -4.97
CA ARG A 322 -9.17 20.14 -5.63
C ARG A 322 -8.11 20.75 -6.52
N HIS A 323 -8.58 21.48 -7.53
CA HIS A 323 -7.74 22.40 -8.31
C HIS A 323 -7.51 23.69 -7.52
N GLU A 324 -6.28 24.20 -7.59
CA GLU A 324 -5.87 25.36 -6.82
C GLU A 324 -5.95 26.64 -7.66
N LYS A 325 -6.94 27.50 -7.35
CA LYS A 325 -7.18 28.76 -8.07
C LYS A 325 -5.97 29.70 -8.06
N ARG A 326 -5.17 29.68 -6.99
CA ARG A 326 -3.95 30.49 -6.85
C ARG A 326 -2.80 30.00 -7.74
N ALA A 327 -2.84 28.74 -8.16
CA ALA A 327 -1.88 28.15 -9.08
C ALA A 327 -2.59 27.32 -10.16
N PRO A 328 -3.29 27.94 -11.14
CA PRO A 328 -4.11 27.20 -12.10
C PRO A 328 -3.34 26.08 -12.81
N GLY A 329 -3.91 24.87 -12.84
CA GLY A 329 -3.27 23.66 -13.37
C GLY A 329 -2.62 22.80 -12.28
N PHE A 330 -2.49 23.32 -11.06
CA PHE A 330 -2.07 22.55 -9.89
C PHE A 330 -3.29 21.92 -9.21
N ILE A 331 -3.18 20.63 -8.87
CA ILE A 331 -4.22 19.87 -8.18
C ILE A 331 -3.61 19.25 -6.92
N ASN A 332 -4.18 19.58 -5.78
CA ASN A 332 -3.87 18.90 -4.52
C ASN A 332 -4.68 17.62 -4.41
N VAL A 333 -4.01 16.51 -4.09
CA VAL A 333 -4.59 15.22 -3.68
C VAL A 333 -3.94 14.84 -2.34
N ALA A 334 -4.36 15.54 -1.29
CA ALA A 334 -3.72 15.57 0.02
C ALA A 334 -4.65 15.07 1.13
N GLY A 335 -4.09 14.80 2.32
CA GLY A 335 -4.85 14.32 3.46
C GLY A 335 -5.41 12.89 3.28
N ILE A 336 -4.84 12.11 2.36
CA ILE A 336 -5.35 10.79 1.98
C ILE A 336 -4.99 9.73 3.04
N GLN A 337 -5.70 9.80 4.17
CA GLN A 337 -5.71 8.78 5.22
C GLN A 337 -6.56 7.55 4.86
N SER A 338 -6.80 6.62 5.79
CA SER A 338 -7.77 5.53 5.57
C SER A 338 -9.15 6.11 5.26
N PRO A 339 -9.86 5.65 4.20
CA PRO A 339 -9.62 4.43 3.39
C PRO A 339 -8.96 4.69 2.02
N GLY A 340 -7.86 5.44 1.97
CA GLY A 340 -7.18 5.87 0.73
C GLY A 340 -6.76 4.76 -0.24
N LEU A 341 -6.36 3.59 0.27
CA LEU A 341 -6.07 2.41 -0.56
C LEU A 341 -7.31 1.98 -1.36
N THR A 342 -8.44 1.84 -0.67
CA THR A 342 -9.74 1.49 -1.25
C THR A 342 -10.21 2.56 -2.22
N ALA A 343 -10.12 3.82 -1.84
CA ALA A 343 -10.60 4.96 -2.62
C ALA A 343 -9.73 5.27 -3.86
N SER A 344 -8.53 4.71 -3.96
CA SER A 344 -7.53 5.10 -4.97
C SER A 344 -8.02 5.11 -6.43
N PRO A 345 -8.83 4.14 -6.93
CA PRO A 345 -9.33 4.20 -8.30
C PRO A 345 -10.40 5.28 -8.49
N ALA A 346 -11.23 5.53 -7.47
CA ALA A 346 -12.26 6.58 -7.51
C ALA A 346 -11.62 7.98 -7.44
N ILE A 347 -10.58 8.14 -6.63
CA ILE A 347 -9.75 9.36 -6.60
C ILE A 347 -9.16 9.65 -7.98
N ALA A 348 -8.64 8.64 -8.67
CA ALA A 348 -8.09 8.81 -10.02
C ALA A 348 -9.13 9.32 -11.04
N LEU A 349 -10.36 8.80 -10.98
CA LEU A 349 -11.47 9.29 -11.82
C LEU A 349 -11.85 10.73 -11.47
N LEU A 350 -11.92 11.07 -10.19
CA LEU A 350 -12.21 12.43 -9.73
C LEU A 350 -11.15 13.42 -10.22
N VAL A 351 -9.86 13.07 -10.12
CA VAL A 351 -8.76 13.91 -10.61
C VAL A 351 -8.83 14.09 -12.13
N ALA A 352 -9.18 13.04 -12.89
CA ALA A 352 -9.41 13.17 -14.34
C ALA A 352 -10.59 14.12 -14.64
N SER A 353 -11.68 14.07 -13.87
CA SER A 353 -12.78 15.04 -14.00
C SER A 353 -12.30 16.46 -13.74
N ILE A 354 -11.58 16.69 -12.64
CA ILE A 354 -11.06 18.01 -12.29
C ILE A 354 -10.16 18.56 -13.41
N LEU A 355 -9.29 17.74 -14.00
CA LEU A 355 -8.47 18.15 -15.13
C LEU A 355 -9.32 18.58 -16.34
N LYS A 356 -10.33 17.78 -16.69
CA LYS A 356 -11.26 18.07 -17.79
C LYS A 356 -12.01 19.38 -17.55
N ASP A 357 -12.55 19.55 -16.35
CA ASP A 357 -13.33 20.74 -15.95
C ASP A 357 -12.46 22.01 -15.93
N ASN A 358 -11.13 21.85 -15.83
CA ASN A 358 -10.16 22.94 -15.90
C ASN A 358 -9.45 23.06 -17.26
N GLY A 359 -10.05 22.51 -18.33
CA GLY A 359 -9.64 22.78 -19.70
C GLY A 359 -8.69 21.75 -20.33
N MET A 360 -8.38 20.64 -19.65
CA MET A 360 -7.60 19.58 -20.26
C MET A 360 -8.44 18.75 -21.24
N ALA A 361 -7.97 18.64 -22.49
CA ALA A 361 -8.59 17.81 -23.51
C ALA A 361 -8.30 16.31 -23.29
N LEU A 362 -9.18 15.62 -22.57
CA LEU A 362 -9.08 14.16 -22.34
C LEU A 362 -9.56 13.33 -23.53
N ARG A 363 -8.76 13.31 -24.61
CA ARG A 363 -9.02 12.48 -25.79
C ARG A 363 -8.55 11.04 -25.55
N ARG A 364 -9.45 10.06 -25.59
CA ARG A 364 -9.09 8.64 -25.39
C ARG A 364 -8.13 8.13 -26.46
N LYS A 365 -7.21 7.24 -26.07
CA LYS A 365 -6.40 6.46 -27.00
C LYS A 365 -7.29 5.44 -27.73
N LEU A 366 -6.92 5.12 -28.96
CA LEU A 366 -7.57 4.04 -29.71
C LEU A 366 -7.34 2.68 -29.05
N ILE A 367 -6.13 2.47 -28.51
CA ILE A 367 -5.71 1.25 -27.84
C ILE A 367 -5.30 1.62 -26.41
N PHE A 368 -5.93 0.96 -25.43
CA PHE A 368 -5.52 0.97 -24.04
C PHE A 368 -5.30 -0.47 -23.59
N TYR A 369 -4.08 -0.79 -23.17
CA TYR A 369 -3.71 -2.12 -22.68
C TYR A 369 -4.18 -2.28 -21.24
N ALA A 370 -5.47 -2.56 -21.05
CA ALA A 370 -6.06 -2.69 -19.71
C ALA A 370 -5.49 -3.87 -18.92
N HIS A 371 -5.15 -4.96 -19.62
CA HIS A 371 -4.84 -6.24 -18.98
C HIS A 371 -3.34 -6.44 -18.75
N ARG A 372 -2.99 -6.94 -17.56
CA ARG A 372 -1.63 -7.40 -17.22
C ARG A 372 -1.60 -8.92 -17.07
N LYS A 373 -0.49 -9.55 -17.48
CA LYS A 373 -0.25 -10.97 -17.22
C LYS A 373 0.03 -11.18 -15.73
N LYS A 374 -0.71 -12.09 -15.09
CA LYS A 374 -0.52 -12.47 -13.69
C LYS A 374 0.94 -12.87 -13.39
N THR A 375 1.52 -12.30 -12.34
CA THR A 375 2.81 -12.76 -11.80
C THR A 375 2.69 -14.17 -11.26
N MET A 376 3.72 -14.98 -11.50
CA MET A 376 3.77 -16.34 -10.98
C MET A 376 4.30 -16.36 -9.55
N HIS A 377 3.54 -17.03 -8.69
CA HIS A 377 3.89 -17.31 -7.31
C HIS A 377 3.77 -18.80 -7.04
N ILE A 378 4.88 -19.53 -6.90
CA ILE A 378 4.82 -21.00 -6.80
C ILE A 378 4.19 -21.46 -5.48
N PHE A 379 4.35 -20.67 -4.41
CA PHE A 379 3.71 -20.93 -3.11
C PHE A 379 2.17 -20.93 -3.18
N ALA A 380 1.60 -20.28 -4.19
CA ALA A 380 0.15 -20.19 -4.41
C ALA A 380 -0.35 -21.18 -5.47
N ARG A 381 0.45 -22.21 -5.83
CA ARG A 381 0.12 -23.17 -6.89
C ARG A 381 0.21 -24.62 -6.40
N PRO A 382 -0.67 -25.50 -6.91
CA PRO A 382 -0.51 -26.94 -6.71
C PRO A 382 0.80 -27.44 -7.30
N PHE A 383 1.43 -28.42 -6.64
CA PHE A 383 2.70 -29.00 -7.04
C PHE A 383 2.72 -29.51 -8.50
N SER A 384 1.59 -30.04 -9.00
CA SER A 384 1.46 -30.50 -10.38
C SER A 384 1.66 -29.38 -11.41
N LYS A 385 1.23 -28.15 -11.11
CA LYS A 385 1.47 -26.97 -11.97
C LYS A 385 2.92 -26.51 -11.85
N THR A 386 3.47 -26.51 -10.63
CA THR A 386 4.87 -26.17 -10.39
C THR A 386 5.82 -27.11 -11.15
N LYS A 387 5.56 -28.43 -11.18
CA LYS A 387 6.34 -29.41 -11.96
C LYS A 387 6.38 -29.07 -13.45
N LYS A 388 5.26 -28.58 -14.02
CA LYS A 388 5.21 -28.14 -15.43
C LYS A 388 6.05 -26.87 -15.66
N LEU A 389 6.12 -25.96 -14.69
CA LEU A 389 6.98 -24.78 -14.77
C LEU A 389 8.45 -25.17 -14.70
N ILE A 390 8.84 -26.05 -13.78
CA ILE A 390 10.21 -26.55 -13.64
C ILE A 390 10.70 -27.23 -14.92
N LYS A 391 9.85 -28.01 -15.59
CA LYS A 391 10.17 -28.62 -16.89
C LYS A 391 10.43 -27.60 -18.00
N LYS A 392 9.80 -26.42 -17.94
CA LYS A 392 9.98 -25.34 -18.92
C LYS A 392 11.19 -24.47 -18.60
N ASP A 393 11.45 -24.25 -17.33
CA ASP A 393 12.56 -23.45 -16.83
C ASP A 393 12.96 -24.00 -15.45
N ALA A 394 14.14 -24.62 -15.39
CA ALA A 394 14.64 -25.29 -14.19
C ALA A 394 14.82 -24.34 -12.99
N SER A 395 14.96 -23.02 -13.23
CA SER A 395 15.07 -22.02 -12.17
C SER A 395 13.78 -21.83 -11.35
N TYR A 396 12.64 -22.39 -11.79
CA TYR A 396 11.46 -22.54 -10.92
C TYR A 396 11.64 -23.62 -9.84
N GLY A 397 12.58 -24.55 -10.04
CA GLY A 397 12.88 -25.63 -9.09
C GLY A 397 13.98 -25.27 -8.09
N ASP A 398 14.75 -24.22 -8.38
CA ASP A 398 15.76 -23.70 -7.49
C ASP A 398 15.13 -22.76 -6.44
N ILE A 399 14.82 -23.31 -5.27
CA ILE A 399 14.17 -22.57 -4.18
C ILE A 399 15.21 -21.75 -3.41
N VAL A 400 15.03 -20.44 -3.42
CA VAL A 400 15.90 -19.47 -2.73
C VAL A 400 15.40 -19.17 -1.33
N CYS A 401 14.11 -18.84 -1.18
CA CYS A 401 13.49 -18.61 0.12
C CYS A 401 12.63 -19.82 0.51
N ARG A 402 13.17 -20.70 1.35
CA ARG A 402 12.50 -21.95 1.75
C ARG A 402 11.23 -21.72 2.58
N CYS A 403 11.25 -20.78 3.53
CA CYS A 403 10.09 -20.55 4.41
C CYS A 403 8.87 -19.98 3.66
N GLU A 404 9.11 -19.20 2.59
CA GLU A 404 8.05 -18.60 1.78
C GLU A 404 7.86 -19.30 0.43
N MET A 405 8.63 -20.37 0.16
CA MET A 405 8.61 -21.11 -1.09
C MET A 405 8.74 -20.20 -2.33
N VAL A 406 9.83 -19.43 -2.40
CA VAL A 406 10.14 -18.53 -3.53
C VAL A 406 11.37 -19.04 -4.29
N SER A 407 11.24 -19.21 -5.60
CA SER A 407 12.33 -19.66 -6.47
C SER A 407 13.25 -18.53 -6.95
N SER A 408 14.43 -18.89 -7.46
CA SER A 408 15.32 -17.94 -8.14
C SER A 408 14.64 -17.31 -9.35
N LYS A 409 13.81 -18.06 -10.09
CA LYS A 409 13.01 -17.49 -11.19
C LYS A 409 12.11 -16.34 -10.78
N GLU A 410 11.39 -16.47 -9.66
CA GLU A 410 10.51 -15.41 -9.17
C GLU A 410 11.28 -14.15 -8.78
N ILE A 411 12.50 -14.31 -8.24
CA ILE A 411 13.41 -13.21 -7.92
C ILE A 411 13.89 -12.51 -9.21
N MET A 412 14.38 -13.28 -10.19
CA MET A 412 14.80 -12.75 -11.50
C MET A 412 13.65 -12.02 -12.21
N ASP A 413 12.45 -12.60 -12.20
CA ASP A 413 11.25 -11.98 -12.78
C ASP A 413 10.88 -10.68 -12.04
N ALA A 414 11.06 -10.61 -10.72
CA ALA A 414 10.85 -9.38 -9.96
C ALA A 414 11.86 -8.28 -10.31
N ILE A 415 13.14 -8.64 -10.52
CA ILE A 415 14.20 -7.71 -10.93
C ILE A 415 13.95 -7.20 -12.34
N LYS A 416 13.58 -8.08 -13.27
CA LYS A 416 13.16 -7.70 -14.63
C LYS A 416 11.95 -6.76 -14.64
N ARG A 417 11.10 -6.84 -13.63
CA ARG A 417 9.95 -5.94 -13.39
C ARG A 417 10.33 -4.67 -12.58
N GLY A 418 11.61 -4.41 -12.39
CA GLY A 418 12.14 -3.17 -11.83
C GLY A 418 12.43 -3.19 -10.34
N ALA A 419 12.47 -4.36 -9.67
CA ALA A 419 13.04 -4.43 -8.32
C ALA A 419 14.55 -4.15 -8.38
N LYS A 420 15.03 -3.25 -7.50
CA LYS A 420 16.44 -2.85 -7.41
C LYS A 420 17.02 -3.09 -6.01
N THR A 421 16.17 -3.37 -5.04
CA THR A 421 16.53 -3.51 -3.64
C THR A 421 16.02 -4.83 -3.06
N MET A 422 16.53 -5.22 -1.89
CA MET A 422 16.02 -6.39 -1.19
C MET A 422 14.53 -6.25 -0.85
N ASP A 423 14.10 -5.08 -0.38
CA ASP A 423 12.67 -4.83 -0.08
C ASP A 423 11.83 -4.84 -1.36
N GLY A 424 12.37 -4.38 -2.48
CA GLY A 424 11.72 -4.47 -3.80
C GLY A 424 11.46 -5.90 -4.26
N VAL A 425 12.43 -6.79 -4.06
CA VAL A 425 12.27 -8.24 -4.28
C VAL A 425 11.26 -8.81 -3.29
N LYS A 426 11.41 -8.52 -2.00
CA LYS A 426 10.50 -8.96 -0.93
C LYS A 426 9.04 -8.60 -1.22
N PHE A 427 8.73 -7.36 -1.55
CA PHE A 427 7.34 -6.93 -1.76
C PHE A 427 6.73 -7.52 -3.04
N ARG A 428 7.52 -7.77 -4.09
CA ARG A 428 7.04 -8.42 -5.31
C ARG A 428 6.89 -9.93 -5.16
N THR A 429 7.75 -10.60 -4.40
CA THR A 429 7.84 -12.07 -4.39
C THR A 429 7.42 -12.72 -3.09
N ARG A 430 7.42 -11.95 -1.99
CA ARG A 430 7.31 -12.39 -0.60
C ARG A 430 8.58 -12.98 0.03
N ALA A 431 9.69 -13.12 -0.71
CA ALA A 431 10.94 -13.58 -0.11
C ALA A 431 11.31 -12.76 1.15
N GLN A 432 11.85 -13.39 2.19
CA GLN A 432 12.17 -12.75 3.49
C GLN A 432 10.96 -12.24 4.30
N SER A 433 9.72 -12.60 3.95
CA SER A 433 8.52 -12.22 4.72
C SER A 433 8.09 -13.27 5.76
N GLY A 434 8.73 -14.43 5.75
CA GLY A 434 8.47 -15.50 6.72
C GLY A 434 9.23 -15.32 8.03
N ARG A 435 8.98 -16.25 8.97
CA ARG A 435 9.57 -16.27 10.32
C ARG A 435 11.08 -16.06 10.38
N CYS A 436 11.84 -16.49 9.37
CA CYS A 436 13.30 -16.34 9.38
C CYS A 436 13.79 -14.94 8.97
N HIS A 437 12.92 -14.05 8.48
CA HIS A 437 13.25 -12.68 8.07
C HIS A 437 14.48 -12.55 7.15
N GLY A 438 14.77 -13.60 6.38
CA GLY A 438 15.88 -13.61 5.43
C GLY A 438 17.18 -14.24 5.93
N SER A 439 17.25 -14.76 7.17
CA SER A 439 18.48 -15.37 7.73
C SER A 439 19.18 -16.36 6.78
N PHE A 440 18.42 -17.09 5.95
CA PHE A 440 18.97 -18.11 5.05
C PHE A 440 19.02 -17.71 3.57
N CYS A 441 18.17 -16.77 3.13
CA CYS A 441 18.04 -16.45 1.71
C CYS A 441 18.65 -15.11 1.31
N THR A 442 18.99 -14.22 2.27
CA THR A 442 19.52 -12.88 1.98
C THR A 442 20.71 -12.92 1.03
N THR A 443 21.74 -13.72 1.32
CA THR A 443 22.97 -13.76 0.50
C THR A 443 22.71 -14.27 -0.92
N ARG A 444 21.81 -15.25 -1.10
CA ARG A 444 21.43 -15.76 -2.42
C ARG A 444 20.64 -14.73 -3.22
N ILE A 445 19.70 -14.02 -2.59
CA ILE A 445 18.95 -12.94 -3.24
C ILE A 445 19.91 -11.81 -3.65
N MET A 446 20.86 -11.44 -2.78
CA MET A 446 21.85 -10.41 -3.09
C MET A 446 22.72 -10.78 -4.30
N LYS A 447 23.15 -12.04 -4.41
CA LYS A 447 23.91 -12.51 -5.59
C LYS A 447 23.09 -12.39 -6.87
N ILE A 448 21.85 -12.86 -6.86
CA ILE A 448 20.95 -12.75 -8.01
C ILE A 448 20.73 -11.26 -8.37
N LEU A 449 20.49 -10.40 -7.39
CA LEU A 449 20.39 -8.95 -7.62
C LEU A 449 21.65 -8.39 -8.26
N ALA A 450 22.82 -8.66 -7.68
CA ALA A 450 24.10 -8.17 -8.17
C ALA A 450 24.39 -8.59 -9.61
N GLU A 451 24.12 -9.86 -9.94
CA GLU A 451 24.29 -10.42 -11.28
C GLU A 451 23.31 -9.78 -12.28
N GLU A 452 22.01 -9.75 -11.95
CA GLU A 452 20.95 -9.25 -12.84
C GLU A 452 21.02 -7.74 -13.06
N THR A 453 21.42 -6.96 -12.04
CA THR A 453 21.53 -5.50 -12.13
C THR A 453 22.95 -5.01 -12.45
N ARG A 454 23.92 -5.93 -12.61
CA ARG A 454 25.35 -5.62 -12.78
C ARG A 454 25.87 -4.64 -11.73
N THR A 455 25.39 -4.80 -10.50
CA THR A 455 25.75 -3.95 -9.37
C THR A 455 26.63 -4.78 -8.44
N PRO A 456 27.78 -4.26 -7.94
CA PRO A 456 28.59 -5.00 -6.98
C PRO A 456 27.78 -5.31 -5.71
N LEU A 457 28.13 -6.39 -4.99
CA LEU A 457 27.43 -6.78 -3.76
C LEU A 457 27.41 -5.66 -2.70
N THR A 458 28.47 -4.85 -2.64
CA THR A 458 28.56 -3.65 -1.77
C THR A 458 27.58 -2.55 -2.16
N GLY A 459 27.12 -2.53 -3.41
CA GLY A 459 26.10 -1.59 -3.89
C GLY A 459 24.66 -2.08 -3.68
N ILE A 460 24.46 -3.31 -3.21
CA ILE A 460 23.11 -3.83 -2.95
C ILE A 460 22.58 -3.25 -1.65
N THR A 461 21.41 -2.61 -1.75
CA THR A 461 20.75 -1.95 -0.62
C THR A 461 19.46 -2.65 -0.23
N LYS A 462 19.07 -2.50 1.04
CA LYS A 462 17.78 -2.99 1.53
C LYS A 462 16.61 -2.18 0.96
N ARG A 463 16.72 -0.86 0.94
CA ARG A 463 15.65 0.07 0.55
C ARG A 463 16.14 1.38 -0.10
N GLY A 464 17.35 1.41 -0.64
CA GLY A 464 17.99 2.60 -1.21
C GLY A 464 19.23 3.05 -0.44
N LYS A 465 19.80 4.19 -0.84
CA LYS A 465 21.03 4.75 -0.27
C LYS A 465 20.98 4.83 1.26
N GLY A 466 22.06 4.45 1.94
CA GLY A 466 22.16 4.42 3.40
C GLY A 466 21.54 3.16 4.03
N SER A 467 21.26 2.14 3.22
CA SER A 467 20.78 0.83 3.68
C SER A 467 21.54 -0.32 3.03
N GLU A 468 22.80 -0.07 2.68
CA GLU A 468 23.75 -1.06 2.18
C GLU A 468 23.88 -2.23 3.18
N ILE A 469 23.86 -3.46 2.67
CA ILE A 469 23.89 -4.67 3.52
C ILE A 469 25.33 -5.17 3.73
N VAL A 470 26.19 -4.94 2.75
CA VAL A 470 27.60 -5.28 2.77
C VAL A 470 28.38 -3.98 2.65
N ILE A 471 29.24 -3.70 3.62
CA ILE A 471 29.98 -2.43 3.70
C ILE A 471 31.15 -2.44 2.71
N ASN A 472 31.99 -3.48 2.73
CA ASN A 472 33.20 -3.58 1.91
C ASN A 472 33.46 -5.04 1.49
N ASP A 473 34.27 -5.22 0.45
CA ASP A 473 34.86 -6.52 0.10
C ASP A 473 36.10 -6.79 0.97
N ARG A 474 36.26 -8.03 1.44
CA ARG A 474 37.46 -8.44 2.18
C ARG A 474 38.69 -8.51 1.27
N ALA A 475 38.52 -8.72 -0.04
CA ALA A 475 39.62 -8.84 -0.99
C ALA A 475 40.41 -7.53 -1.21
N THR A 476 39.84 -6.37 -0.84
CA THR A 476 40.49 -5.06 -0.95
C THR A 476 41.11 -4.56 0.35
N TYR A 477 40.93 -5.27 1.47
CA TYR A 477 41.72 -5.03 2.68
C TYR A 477 43.08 -5.71 2.47
N GLY A 478 44.08 -4.88 2.19
CA GLY A 478 45.48 -5.28 2.15
C GLY A 478 45.85 -6.12 3.37
N VAL A 479 46.73 -7.07 3.12
CA VAL A 479 47.24 -8.09 4.02
C VAL A 479 48.15 -7.48 5.10
N ASP A 480 47.81 -6.34 5.70
CA ASP A 480 48.74 -5.57 6.57
C ASP A 480 48.21 -5.35 8.01
N HIS A 481 47.09 -5.97 8.39
CA HIS A 481 46.53 -5.83 9.74
C HIS A 481 46.43 -7.14 10.54
N TRP A 482 47.09 -8.20 10.06
CA TRP A 482 47.23 -9.47 10.80
C TRP A 482 48.69 -9.74 11.22
N SER A 483 49.47 -8.70 11.49
CA SER A 483 50.65 -8.83 12.35
C SER A 483 50.19 -9.09 13.79
N THR A 484 50.10 -10.38 14.10
CA THR A 484 50.00 -11.06 15.40
C THR A 484 50.73 -10.40 16.59
N PRO A 485 50.40 -10.85 17.81
CA PRO A 485 49.54 -10.20 18.83
C PRO A 485 50.20 -9.06 19.63
#